data_AF-A0A232LUV4-F1
#
_entry.id   AF-A0A232LUV4-F1
#
_cell.length_a   1.000
_cell.length_b   1.000
_cell.length_c   1.000
_cell.angle_alpha   90.00
_cell.angle_beta   90.00
_cell.angle_gamma   90.00
#
_symmetry.space_group_name_H-M   'P 1'
#
loop_
_entity.id
_entity.type
_entity.pdbx_description
1 polymer ?
#
loop_
_entity_poly.entity_id
_entity_poly.type
_entity_poly.pdbx_seq_one_letter_code
_entity_poly.pdbx_strand_id
1 'polypeptide(L)'
;MNEPATGEEAPPGQCWHNMFRNPIMVSGYPILTKHEHGLGVEMPLNMVAGLAGSERANQFDGKVFIKGFSTMLIAVKITTDLLIWHYFYNSEGERISYLDHTLQGVDDISLLQLDTARHVVGWCSDSMYYAGAADARYDIRGTGLPHPHAGCLLEKVSISGGKVIEGGVTFAVGVKDIPPHLTRNWYIPKLRWIATKYVVLWDETDKRGWLVNGISALLHLVRASLEHYRTDDFSSSFLFDPSKMTDAAEHKPNSAHKVLIDDNNKQLEIYPGKSERFEEDEAKQKEAEGSRTWKKKRGYYLFEDLVEQHYNILEQIMDHHSHMAGRNGVNLKVRVRKYLEGWDFVELATDHDPCPRIATLQALGYGWVDFIRSIGAVTLFGRGFGDIIRPIEFDGMCPNWRSLPTRKYYLAANLFKAFYGIVLEISLRHVNVKDVDRSGGTMIQFKFSGPEGRV
;
A
#
# COMPACT_ATOMS: atom_id res chain seq x y z
N MET A 1 -9.51 8.70 -33.34
CA MET A 1 -8.44 8.40 -32.36
C MET A 1 -7.45 7.54 -33.09
N ASN A 2 -6.19 7.94 -33.14
CA ASN A 2 -5.16 7.22 -33.87
C ASN A 2 -5.02 5.82 -33.28
N GLU A 3 -5.18 4.82 -34.15
CA GLU A 3 -5.05 3.40 -33.87
C GLU A 3 -3.60 3.08 -33.45
N PRO A 4 -3.39 2.23 -32.43
CA PRO A 4 -2.07 1.68 -32.16
C PRO A 4 -1.71 0.70 -33.29
N ALA A 5 -0.51 0.85 -33.83
CA ALA A 5 0.03 -0.02 -34.87
C ALA A 5 0.30 -1.43 -34.33
N THR A 6 -0.07 -2.43 -35.13
CA THR A 6 0.43 -3.82 -35.21
C THR A 6 1.23 -4.36 -34.01
N GLY A 7 0.64 -5.31 -33.26
CA GLY A 7 1.39 -6.27 -32.44
C GLY A 7 1.70 -5.90 -30.99
N GLU A 8 0.99 -4.95 -30.36
CA GLU A 8 1.20 -4.64 -28.94
C GLU A 8 0.78 -5.80 -28.01
N GLU A 9 1.77 -6.49 -27.42
CA GLU A 9 1.59 -7.47 -26.35
C GLU A 9 0.78 -6.87 -25.19
N ALA A 10 -0.15 -7.64 -24.64
CA ALA A 10 -0.93 -7.23 -23.48
C ALA A 10 0.00 -7.02 -22.28
N PRO A 11 -0.19 -5.97 -21.47
CA PRO A 11 0.94 -5.53 -20.67
C PRO A 11 1.21 -6.40 -19.39
N PRO A 12 2.44 -6.44 -18.81
CA PRO A 12 2.95 -7.47 -17.86
C PRO A 12 2.15 -7.84 -16.59
N GLY A 13 1.07 -8.61 -16.69
CA GLY A 13 0.19 -8.95 -15.54
C GLY A 13 -1.24 -8.46 -15.73
N GLN A 14 -1.50 -7.76 -16.84
CA GLN A 14 -2.81 -7.54 -17.42
C GLN A 14 -3.01 -8.37 -18.69
N CYS A 15 -2.11 -9.33 -18.98
CA CYS A 15 -2.25 -10.18 -20.16
C CYS A 15 -3.61 -10.88 -20.22
N TRP A 16 -4.18 -11.22 -19.07
CA TRP A 16 -5.52 -11.80 -18.97
C TRP A 16 -6.68 -10.83 -19.25
N HIS A 17 -6.50 -9.51 -19.26
CA HIS A 17 -7.62 -8.56 -19.34
C HIS A 17 -8.37 -8.68 -20.66
N ASN A 18 -7.64 -8.82 -21.78
CA ASN A 18 -8.23 -8.94 -23.11
C ASN A 18 -8.90 -10.30 -23.36
N MET A 19 -8.82 -11.23 -22.40
CA MET A 19 -9.68 -12.42 -22.39
C MET A 19 -11.14 -12.06 -22.07
N PHE A 20 -11.40 -10.87 -21.52
CA PHE A 20 -12.73 -10.43 -21.09
C PHE A 20 -13.11 -9.08 -21.71
N ARG A 21 -14.28 -9.03 -22.35
CA ARG A 21 -14.79 -7.77 -22.91
C ARG A 21 -15.38 -6.83 -21.86
N ASN A 22 -16.11 -7.38 -20.87
CA ASN A 22 -16.82 -6.64 -19.83
C ASN A 22 -16.86 -7.44 -18.51
N PRO A 23 -15.75 -7.57 -17.78
CA PRO A 23 -15.72 -8.35 -16.54
C PRO A 23 -16.52 -7.66 -15.43
N ILE A 24 -17.31 -8.44 -14.68
CA ILE A 24 -17.96 -8.01 -13.44
C ILE A 24 -17.19 -8.63 -12.27
N MET A 25 -16.63 -7.79 -11.41
CA MET A 25 -15.95 -8.22 -10.20
C MET A 25 -16.98 -8.42 -9.08
N VAL A 26 -16.99 -9.62 -8.48
CA VAL A 26 -17.86 -9.97 -7.36
C VAL A 26 -16.99 -10.37 -6.17
N SER A 27 -17.25 -9.78 -5.00
CA SER A 27 -16.50 -10.03 -3.76
C SER A 27 -17.29 -10.89 -2.77
N GLY A 28 -16.58 -11.51 -1.82
CA GLY A 28 -17.19 -12.29 -0.73
C GLY A 28 -17.26 -13.80 -0.96
N TYR A 29 -16.73 -14.30 -2.08
CA TYR A 29 -16.62 -15.73 -2.35
C TYR A 29 -15.25 -16.27 -1.91
N PRO A 30 -15.19 -17.40 -1.19
CA PRO A 30 -13.94 -17.99 -0.77
C PRO A 30 -13.16 -18.53 -1.98
N ILE A 31 -11.86 -18.24 -2.01
CA ILE A 31 -10.91 -18.81 -2.98
C ILE A 31 -9.86 -19.63 -2.23
N LEU A 32 -9.33 -20.66 -2.87
CA LEU A 32 -8.24 -21.46 -2.31
C LEU A 32 -6.99 -20.60 -2.17
N THR A 33 -6.30 -20.75 -1.05
CA THR A 33 -5.03 -20.08 -0.78
C THR A 33 -4.00 -20.46 -1.85
N LYS A 34 -3.27 -19.47 -2.37
CA LYS A 34 -2.18 -19.66 -3.33
C LYS A 34 -0.84 -19.61 -2.58
N HIS A 35 0.06 -20.54 -2.89
CA HIS A 35 1.41 -20.55 -2.31
C HIS A 35 2.29 -19.41 -2.84
N GLU A 36 2.02 -18.91 -4.05
CA GLU A 36 2.61 -17.69 -4.61
C GLU A 36 1.61 -16.54 -4.62
N HIS A 37 2.10 -15.31 -4.42
CA HIS A 37 1.30 -14.07 -4.39
C HIS A 37 1.53 -13.25 -5.67
N GLY A 38 0.68 -12.25 -5.96
CA GLY A 38 0.85 -11.41 -7.16
C GLY A 38 0.49 -12.09 -8.48
N LEU A 39 -0.15 -13.26 -8.38
CA LEU A 39 -0.65 -14.04 -9.49
C LEU A 39 -1.91 -13.40 -10.09
N GLY A 40 -2.07 -13.49 -11.41
CA GLY A 40 -3.27 -13.00 -12.10
C GLY A 40 -4.52 -13.86 -11.84
N VAL A 41 -5.39 -13.98 -12.84
CA VAL A 41 -6.70 -14.63 -12.66
C VAL A 41 -6.55 -16.14 -12.62
N GLU A 42 -7.03 -16.76 -11.53
CA GLU A 42 -7.14 -18.23 -11.42
C GLU A 42 -8.45 -18.71 -12.05
N MET A 43 -8.38 -19.74 -12.90
CA MET A 43 -9.56 -20.33 -13.52
C MET A 43 -9.29 -21.80 -13.90
N PRO A 44 -10.32 -22.67 -13.88
CA PRO A 44 -10.28 -24.00 -14.49
C PRO A 44 -9.70 -24.04 -15.92
N LEU A 45 -8.93 -25.09 -16.25
CA LEU A 45 -8.27 -25.27 -17.54
C LEU A 45 -9.20 -25.12 -18.74
N ASN A 46 -10.41 -25.68 -18.65
CA ASN A 46 -11.41 -25.59 -19.71
C ASN A 46 -11.84 -24.14 -19.97
N MET A 47 -11.86 -23.28 -18.94
CA MET A 47 -12.13 -21.86 -19.12
C MET A 47 -10.92 -21.11 -19.68
N VAL A 48 -9.70 -21.45 -19.24
CA VAL A 48 -8.47 -20.93 -19.86
C VAL A 48 -8.49 -21.18 -21.38
N ALA A 49 -8.77 -22.44 -21.77
CA ALA A 49 -8.82 -22.85 -23.17
C ALA A 49 -9.98 -22.22 -23.93
N GLY A 50 -11.18 -22.22 -23.36
CA GLY A 50 -12.36 -21.62 -23.97
C GLY A 50 -12.21 -20.12 -24.21
N LEU A 51 -11.64 -19.37 -23.26
CA LEU A 51 -11.39 -17.94 -23.42
C LEU A 51 -10.25 -17.63 -24.40
N ALA A 52 -9.33 -18.58 -24.61
CA ALA A 52 -8.33 -18.51 -25.67
C ALA A 52 -8.85 -19.02 -27.02
N GLY A 53 -10.13 -19.41 -27.14
CA GLY A 53 -10.72 -19.90 -28.38
C GLY A 53 -10.13 -21.23 -28.84
N SER A 54 -9.77 -22.11 -27.92
CA SER A 54 -9.15 -23.39 -28.20
C SER A 54 -9.77 -24.53 -27.38
N GLU A 55 -9.71 -25.73 -27.93
CA GLU A 55 -10.08 -26.98 -27.24
C GLU A 55 -8.85 -27.86 -26.99
N ARG A 56 -7.65 -27.39 -27.36
CA ARG A 56 -6.43 -28.21 -27.36
C ARG A 56 -5.25 -27.47 -26.74
N ALA A 57 -4.53 -28.18 -25.89
CA ALA A 57 -3.16 -27.83 -25.53
C ALA A 57 -2.19 -28.59 -26.44
N ASN A 58 -1.12 -27.93 -26.88
CA ASN A 58 -0.10 -28.52 -27.76
C ASN A 58 1.29 -28.25 -27.19
N GLN A 59 2.21 -29.18 -27.41
CA GLN A 59 3.63 -28.94 -27.19
C GLN A 59 4.28 -28.52 -28.51
N PHE A 60 5.03 -27.42 -28.49
CA PHE A 60 5.75 -26.90 -29.64
C PHE A 60 7.07 -26.29 -29.16
N ASP A 61 8.19 -26.62 -29.80
CA ASP A 61 9.53 -26.12 -29.43
C ASP A 61 9.84 -26.24 -27.93
N GLY A 62 9.51 -27.39 -27.33
CA GLY A 62 9.72 -27.66 -25.90
C GLY A 62 8.77 -26.93 -24.94
N LYS A 63 7.85 -26.09 -25.41
CA LYS A 63 6.91 -25.31 -24.58
C LYS A 63 5.48 -25.81 -24.75
N VAL A 64 4.66 -25.58 -23.72
CA VAL A 64 3.22 -25.92 -23.74
C VAL A 64 2.38 -24.70 -24.06
N PHE A 65 1.48 -24.87 -25.03
CA PHE A 65 0.63 -23.83 -25.56
C PHE A 65 -0.84 -24.21 -25.51
N ILE A 66 -1.70 -23.22 -25.33
CA ILE A 66 -3.13 -23.31 -25.68
C ILE A 66 -3.39 -22.21 -26.70
N LYS A 67 -3.75 -22.57 -27.92
CA LYS A 67 -3.74 -21.63 -29.04
C LYS A 67 -5.06 -21.65 -29.81
N GLY A 68 -5.65 -20.47 -29.98
CA GLY A 68 -6.76 -20.18 -30.88
C GLY A 68 -6.29 -19.62 -32.23
N PHE A 69 -7.20 -19.02 -32.98
CA PHE A 69 -6.85 -18.43 -34.28
C PHE A 69 -5.95 -17.19 -34.10
N SER A 70 -6.42 -16.21 -33.32
CA SER A 70 -5.76 -14.92 -33.07
C SER A 70 -5.22 -14.75 -31.65
N THR A 71 -5.27 -15.81 -30.84
CA THR A 71 -4.94 -15.79 -29.41
C THR A 71 -4.06 -16.97 -29.06
N MET A 72 -3.18 -16.81 -28.07
CA MET A 72 -2.24 -17.84 -27.66
C MET A 72 -1.90 -17.68 -26.18
N LEU A 73 -1.91 -18.79 -25.45
CA LEU A 73 -1.39 -18.88 -24.09
C LEU A 73 -0.14 -19.75 -24.11
N ILE A 74 0.88 -19.32 -23.37
CA ILE A 74 2.11 -20.07 -23.16
C ILE A 74 2.22 -20.37 -21.67
N ALA A 75 2.41 -21.63 -21.30
CA ALA A 75 2.72 -21.99 -19.93
C ALA A 75 4.15 -21.52 -19.63
N VAL A 76 4.33 -20.64 -18.64
CA VAL A 76 5.61 -19.98 -18.38
C VAL A 76 6.34 -20.50 -17.16
N LYS A 77 5.57 -20.91 -16.15
CA LYS A 77 6.12 -21.32 -14.85
C LYS A 77 5.21 -22.34 -14.21
N ILE A 78 5.81 -23.34 -13.58
CA ILE A 78 5.10 -24.30 -12.74
C ILE A 78 5.65 -24.23 -11.31
N THR A 79 4.74 -24.26 -10.35
CA THR A 79 5.05 -24.31 -8.93
C THR A 79 4.53 -25.63 -8.35
N THR A 80 4.44 -25.75 -7.01
CA THR A 80 3.95 -26.98 -6.38
C THR A 80 2.57 -27.41 -6.85
N ASP A 81 1.65 -26.46 -7.07
CA ASP A 81 0.26 -26.74 -7.46
C ASP A 81 -0.33 -25.76 -8.49
N LEU A 82 0.42 -24.74 -8.90
CA LEU A 82 -0.05 -23.72 -9.86
C LEU A 82 0.77 -23.74 -11.14
N LEU A 83 0.06 -23.70 -12.26
CA LEU A 83 0.59 -23.50 -13.59
C LEU A 83 0.23 -22.10 -14.07
N ILE A 84 1.26 -21.31 -14.35
CA ILE A 84 1.13 -19.90 -14.71
C ILE A 84 1.22 -19.76 -16.23
N TRP A 85 0.29 -19.02 -16.79
CA TRP A 85 0.16 -18.76 -18.22
C TRP A 85 0.38 -17.29 -18.52
N HIS A 86 0.97 -17.03 -19.68
CA HIS A 86 1.01 -15.73 -20.30
C HIS A 86 0.11 -15.71 -21.54
N TYR A 87 -0.76 -14.70 -21.65
CA TYR A 87 -1.72 -14.56 -22.74
C TYR A 87 -1.24 -13.55 -23.78
N PHE A 88 -1.28 -13.96 -25.04
CA PHE A 88 -1.01 -13.17 -26.23
C PHE A 88 -2.25 -13.12 -27.10
N TYR A 89 -2.46 -12.00 -27.79
CA TYR A 89 -3.51 -11.84 -28.76
C TYR A 89 -3.07 -10.89 -29.87
N ASN A 90 -3.59 -11.11 -31.07
CA ASN A 90 -3.50 -10.16 -32.17
C ASN A 90 -4.74 -9.26 -32.12
N SER A 91 -4.53 -7.95 -31.94
CA SER A 91 -5.59 -6.94 -31.84
C SER A 91 -6.42 -6.77 -33.11
N GLU A 92 -5.86 -7.10 -34.26
CA GLU A 92 -6.53 -7.03 -35.57
C GLU A 92 -7.36 -8.30 -35.86
N GLY A 93 -7.28 -9.31 -34.98
CA GLY A 93 -7.99 -10.58 -35.12
C GLY A 93 -7.37 -11.52 -36.16
N GLU A 94 -6.18 -11.19 -36.68
CA GLU A 94 -5.46 -12.04 -37.61
C GLU A 94 -4.85 -13.27 -36.93
N ARG A 95 -4.40 -14.23 -37.74
CA ARG A 95 -3.75 -15.45 -37.24
C ARG A 95 -2.48 -15.11 -36.47
N ILE A 96 -2.38 -15.59 -35.23
CA ILE A 96 -1.13 -15.58 -34.45
C ILE A 96 -0.32 -16.85 -34.72
N SER A 97 1.01 -16.77 -34.87
CA SER A 97 1.92 -17.90 -35.01
C SER A 97 2.36 -18.45 -33.64
N TYR A 98 2.77 -19.72 -33.57
CA TYR A 98 3.43 -20.25 -32.37
C TYR A 98 4.77 -19.56 -32.07
N LEU A 99 5.38 -18.94 -33.08
CA LEU A 99 6.64 -18.22 -32.98
C LEU A 99 6.45 -16.74 -32.60
N ASP A 100 5.21 -16.24 -32.55
CA ASP A 100 4.91 -14.83 -32.25
C ASP A 100 4.89 -14.61 -30.73
N HIS A 101 6.03 -14.81 -30.08
CA HIS A 101 6.24 -14.51 -28.67
C HIS A 101 7.70 -14.13 -28.38
N THR A 102 7.94 -13.32 -27.35
CA THR A 102 9.30 -12.89 -26.95
C THR A 102 9.84 -13.58 -25.69
N LEU A 103 9.08 -14.52 -25.10
CA LEU A 103 9.42 -15.15 -23.82
C LEU A 103 10.68 -16.03 -23.86
N GLN A 104 11.61 -15.74 -22.93
CA GLN A 104 12.80 -16.51 -22.63
C GLN A 104 12.68 -17.16 -21.24
N GLY A 105 13.30 -18.33 -21.03
CA GLY A 105 13.40 -18.96 -19.71
C GLY A 105 12.07 -19.51 -19.16
N VAL A 106 11.36 -20.31 -19.97
CA VAL A 106 10.16 -21.04 -19.55
C VAL A 106 10.56 -22.34 -18.85
N ASP A 107 9.86 -22.70 -17.76
CA ASP A 107 10.08 -23.99 -17.09
C ASP A 107 9.81 -25.18 -18.02
N ASP A 108 10.46 -26.33 -17.77
CA ASP A 108 10.15 -27.57 -18.46
C ASP A 108 8.80 -28.13 -17.97
N ILE A 109 7.76 -27.88 -18.76
CA ILE A 109 6.36 -28.18 -18.43
C ILE A 109 5.86 -29.25 -19.39
N SER A 110 5.29 -30.32 -18.83
CA SER A 110 4.65 -31.41 -19.57
C SER A 110 3.14 -31.22 -19.67
N LEU A 111 2.55 -31.71 -20.77
CA LEU A 111 1.09 -31.73 -20.94
C LEU A 111 0.38 -32.52 -19.82
N LEU A 112 1.04 -33.50 -19.19
CA LEU A 112 0.47 -34.27 -18.09
C LEU A 112 0.21 -33.44 -16.82
N GLN A 113 0.93 -32.32 -16.66
CA GLN A 113 0.77 -31.42 -15.51
C GLN A 113 -0.43 -30.49 -15.67
N LEU A 114 -1.07 -30.47 -16.85
CA LEU A 114 -2.26 -29.66 -17.09
C LEU A 114 -3.45 -30.13 -16.26
N ASP A 115 -3.59 -31.44 -16.02
CA ASP A 115 -4.76 -31.99 -15.33
C ASP A 115 -4.67 -31.90 -13.80
N THR A 116 -3.44 -31.74 -13.27
CA THR A 116 -3.17 -31.77 -11.83
C THR A 116 -2.92 -30.40 -11.24
N ALA A 117 -2.59 -29.40 -12.07
CA ALA A 117 -2.31 -28.04 -11.64
C ALA A 117 -3.56 -27.16 -11.63
N ARG A 118 -3.54 -26.13 -10.78
CA ARG A 118 -4.46 -25.00 -10.85
C ARG A 118 -3.90 -23.98 -11.83
N HIS A 119 -4.74 -23.34 -12.64
CA HIS A 119 -4.26 -22.48 -13.72
C HIS A 119 -4.45 -21.00 -13.39
N VAL A 120 -3.40 -20.21 -13.61
CA VAL A 120 -3.40 -18.75 -13.42
C VAL A 120 -2.93 -18.06 -14.69
N VAL A 121 -3.60 -16.98 -15.11
CA VAL A 121 -3.15 -16.13 -16.22
C VAL A 121 -2.69 -14.77 -15.68
N GLY A 122 -1.40 -14.43 -15.85
CA GLY A 122 -0.80 -13.14 -15.45
C GLY A 122 0.26 -13.21 -14.35
N TRP A 123 1.32 -12.39 -14.47
CA TRP A 123 2.48 -12.37 -13.55
C TRP A 123 3.28 -11.05 -13.60
N CYS A 124 3.69 -10.54 -12.43
CA CYS A 124 4.78 -9.57 -12.25
C CYS A 124 5.55 -9.97 -10.98
N SER A 125 6.82 -10.36 -11.12
CA SER A 125 7.60 -11.00 -10.04
C SER A 125 8.11 -10.04 -8.98
N ASP A 126 8.36 -8.77 -9.31
CA ASP A 126 8.95 -7.82 -8.38
C ASP A 126 8.58 -6.36 -8.67
N SER A 127 8.42 -5.59 -7.60
CA SER A 127 8.20 -4.15 -7.63
C SER A 127 9.13 -3.44 -6.63
N MET A 128 9.66 -2.28 -7.03
CA MET A 128 10.28 -1.32 -6.13
C MET A 128 9.22 -0.50 -5.38
N TYR A 129 9.39 -0.41 -4.08
CA TYR A 129 8.50 0.27 -3.15
C TYR A 129 9.16 1.55 -2.62
N TYR A 130 8.69 2.71 -3.08
CA TYR A 130 9.25 4.04 -2.81
C TYR A 130 8.57 4.78 -1.65
N ALA A 131 7.51 4.25 -1.04
CA ALA A 131 6.91 4.91 0.11
C ALA A 131 7.90 4.95 1.29
N GLY A 132 8.33 6.18 1.64
CA GLY A 132 9.34 6.44 2.66
C GLY A 132 10.78 6.21 2.22
N ALA A 133 11.04 5.93 0.93
CA ALA A 133 12.39 5.78 0.41
C ALA A 133 13.10 7.14 0.28
N ALA A 134 14.42 7.19 0.46
CA ALA A 134 15.19 8.42 0.40
C ALA A 134 15.17 9.10 -0.99
N ASP A 135 15.08 8.30 -2.05
CA ASP A 135 15.06 8.71 -3.45
C ASP A 135 13.64 8.85 -4.03
N ALA A 136 12.61 8.81 -3.18
CA ALA A 136 11.25 9.13 -3.60
C ALA A 136 11.08 10.63 -3.86
N ARG A 137 9.99 11.01 -4.54
CA ARG A 137 9.64 12.43 -4.75
C ARG A 137 8.90 12.97 -3.53
N TYR A 138 9.40 14.10 -3.02
CA TYR A 138 8.83 14.80 -1.86
C TYR A 138 8.34 16.23 -2.19
N ASP A 139 8.48 16.72 -3.44
CA ASP A 139 7.79 17.93 -3.95
C ASP A 139 6.29 17.64 -4.18
N ILE A 140 5.61 17.33 -3.08
CA ILE A 140 4.18 17.03 -3.05
C ILE A 140 3.44 18.34 -2.76
N ARG A 141 2.46 18.66 -3.59
CA ARG A 141 1.68 19.90 -3.50
C ARG A 141 0.31 19.64 -2.91
N GLY A 142 -0.20 20.65 -2.20
CA GLY A 142 -1.55 20.63 -1.63
C GLY A 142 -2.61 20.39 -2.70
N THR A 143 -3.71 19.79 -2.31
CA THR A 143 -4.62 19.10 -3.24
C THR A 143 -5.54 20.04 -4.02
N GLY A 144 -5.93 21.16 -3.43
CA GLY A 144 -6.99 22.04 -3.95
C GLY A 144 -8.37 21.39 -3.94
N LEU A 145 -8.54 20.26 -3.24
CA LEU A 145 -9.82 19.58 -3.11
C LEU A 145 -10.77 20.33 -2.18
N PRO A 146 -12.10 20.27 -2.42
CA PRO A 146 -13.06 20.89 -1.53
C PRO A 146 -13.14 20.16 -0.18
N HIS A 147 -13.67 20.88 0.80
CA HIS A 147 -14.06 20.30 2.09
C HIS A 147 -15.21 19.29 1.90
N PRO A 148 -15.35 18.28 2.78
CA PRO A 148 -16.46 17.36 2.75
C PRO A 148 -17.80 18.10 2.93
N HIS A 149 -18.83 17.68 2.19
CA HIS A 149 -20.17 18.26 2.26
C HIS A 149 -21.06 17.51 3.25
N ALA A 150 -22.27 18.05 3.49
CA ALA A 150 -23.28 17.45 4.36
C ALA A 150 -23.52 15.96 4.03
N GLY A 151 -23.28 15.09 5.01
CA GLY A 151 -23.43 13.62 4.86
C GLY A 151 -22.14 12.84 4.61
N CYS A 152 -20.99 13.51 4.50
CA CYS A 152 -19.67 12.87 4.45
C CYS A 152 -19.23 12.36 5.84
N LEU A 153 -18.33 11.37 5.88
CA LEU A 153 -17.74 10.82 7.13
C LEU A 153 -16.98 11.91 7.88
N LEU A 154 -16.23 12.71 7.13
CA LEU A 154 -15.28 13.67 7.68
C LEU A 154 -15.84 15.11 7.78
N GLU A 155 -17.14 15.31 7.57
CA GLU A 155 -17.76 16.66 7.55
C GLU A 155 -17.49 17.49 8.81
N LYS A 156 -17.49 16.86 9.99
CA LYS A 156 -17.42 17.56 11.29
C LYS A 156 -16.17 17.19 12.09
N VAL A 157 -15.12 16.77 11.39
CA VAL A 157 -13.90 16.26 12.03
C VAL A 157 -12.85 17.35 12.06
N SER A 158 -12.35 17.63 13.26
CA SER A 158 -11.20 18.47 13.49
C SER A 158 -10.16 17.67 14.26
N ILE A 159 -8.92 17.66 13.77
CA ILE A 159 -7.78 17.05 14.44
C ILE A 159 -6.77 18.15 14.67
N SER A 160 -6.22 18.19 15.88
CA SER A 160 -5.10 19.08 16.20
C SER A 160 -3.86 18.24 16.47
N GLY A 161 -2.70 18.71 16.03
CA GLY A 161 -1.40 18.05 16.27
C GLY A 161 -1.04 17.85 17.76
N GLY A 162 -1.83 18.43 18.67
CA GLY A 162 -1.59 18.40 20.10
C GLY A 162 -0.49 19.39 20.49
N LYS A 163 -0.32 19.60 21.80
CA LYS A 163 0.75 20.44 22.34
C LYS A 163 1.79 19.55 23.00
N VAL A 164 3.06 19.68 22.60
CA VAL A 164 4.17 19.06 23.36
C VAL A 164 4.21 19.68 24.75
N ILE A 165 3.98 18.86 25.77
CA ILE A 165 4.05 19.29 27.18
C ILE A 165 5.52 19.27 27.59
N GLU A 166 6.24 20.35 27.28
CA GLU A 166 7.59 20.56 27.79
C GLU A 166 7.51 20.97 29.27
N GLY A 167 7.95 20.07 30.16
CA GLY A 167 7.89 20.25 31.61
C GLY A 167 8.73 21.44 32.08
N GLY A 168 8.08 22.54 32.45
CA GLY A 168 8.73 23.69 33.12
C GLY A 168 9.15 23.41 34.56
N VAL A 169 8.83 22.23 35.10
CA VAL A 169 9.25 21.73 36.41
C VAL A 169 9.55 20.24 36.25
N THR A 170 10.81 19.84 36.38
CA THR A 170 11.18 18.43 36.53
C THR A 170 10.66 17.94 37.87
N PHE A 171 9.49 17.30 37.89
CA PHE A 171 9.06 16.54 39.06
C PHE A 171 9.77 15.19 39.03
N ALA A 172 10.61 14.92 40.02
CA ALA A 172 11.24 13.62 40.18
C ALA A 172 10.18 12.64 40.71
N VAL A 173 9.70 11.73 39.85
CA VAL A 173 8.90 10.59 40.29
C VAL A 173 9.86 9.58 40.91
N GLY A 174 9.66 9.23 42.18
CA GLY A 174 10.46 8.19 42.83
C GLY A 174 10.35 6.88 42.06
N VAL A 175 11.45 6.13 41.92
CA VAL A 175 11.49 4.87 41.15
C VAL A 175 10.45 3.84 41.65
N LYS A 176 10.06 3.91 42.92
CA LYS A 176 9.00 3.08 43.53
C LYS A 176 7.57 3.50 43.14
N ASP A 177 7.40 4.74 42.72
CA ASP A 177 6.12 5.37 42.43
C ASP A 177 5.83 5.42 40.92
N ILE A 178 6.77 4.98 40.07
CA ILE A 178 6.53 4.82 38.64
C ILE A 178 5.73 3.53 38.44
N PRO A 179 4.46 3.61 38.00
CA PRO A 179 3.69 2.42 37.68
C PRO A 179 4.43 1.57 36.64
N PRO A 180 4.42 0.23 36.73
CA PRO A 180 5.15 -0.65 35.82
C PRO A 180 4.77 -0.50 34.34
N HIS A 181 3.60 0.07 34.03
CA HIS A 181 3.17 0.35 32.66
C HIS A 181 3.73 1.67 32.11
N LEU A 182 4.26 2.58 32.95
CA LEU A 182 4.86 3.84 32.51
C LEU A 182 6.39 3.75 32.32
N THR A 183 7.03 2.66 32.76
CA THR A 183 8.48 2.43 32.55
C THR A 183 8.83 1.90 31.15
N ARG A 184 7.83 1.54 30.34
CA ARG A 184 8.03 0.92 29.03
C ARG A 184 8.20 2.00 27.96
N ASN A 185 9.29 1.96 27.20
CA ASN A 185 9.41 2.75 25.97
C ASN A 185 8.32 2.31 24.98
N TRP A 186 7.42 3.24 24.64
CA TRP A 186 6.26 2.96 23.78
C TRP A 186 6.55 3.14 22.29
N TYR A 187 7.73 3.62 21.91
CA TYR A 187 8.10 3.89 20.51
C TYR A 187 7.98 2.65 19.61
N ILE A 188 8.62 1.54 19.98
CA ILE A 188 8.53 0.29 19.20
C ILE A 188 7.09 -0.28 19.18
N PRO A 189 6.35 -0.36 20.31
CA PRO A 189 4.93 -0.69 20.29
C PRO A 189 4.07 0.17 19.34
N LYS A 190 4.26 1.50 19.33
CA LYS A 190 3.61 2.44 18.40
C LYS A 190 3.91 2.06 16.94
N LEU A 191 5.20 1.91 16.59
CA LEU A 191 5.61 1.51 15.25
C LEU A 191 5.04 0.15 14.83
N ARG A 192 4.94 -0.81 15.75
CA ARG A 192 4.31 -2.11 15.48
C ARG A 192 2.82 -1.96 15.20
N TRP A 193 2.11 -1.11 15.95
CA TRP A 193 0.69 -0.87 15.73
C TRP A 193 0.44 -0.23 14.36
N ILE A 194 1.15 0.86 14.02
CA ILE A 194 0.93 1.56 12.75
C ILE A 194 1.34 0.71 11.53
N ALA A 195 2.32 -0.18 11.68
CA ALA A 195 2.70 -1.13 10.62
C ALA A 195 1.56 -2.09 10.23
N THR A 196 0.55 -2.30 11.09
CA THR A 196 -0.65 -3.09 10.79
C THR A 196 -1.74 -2.32 10.04
N LYS A 197 -1.58 -1.00 9.92
CA LYS A 197 -2.57 -0.10 9.32
C LYS A 197 -2.24 0.16 7.86
N TYR A 198 -3.23 0.68 7.12
CA TYR A 198 -3.10 0.96 5.70
C TYR A 198 -3.41 2.42 5.41
N VAL A 199 -2.69 2.95 4.43
CA VAL A 199 -2.86 4.32 3.95
C VAL A 199 -2.91 4.31 2.43
N VAL A 200 -3.84 5.04 1.85
CA VAL A 200 -3.89 5.32 0.41
C VAL A 200 -3.24 6.66 0.18
N LEU A 201 -2.15 6.69 -0.60
CA LEU A 201 -1.61 7.92 -1.16
C LEU A 201 -2.31 8.15 -2.50
N TRP A 202 -3.19 9.16 -2.58
CA TRP A 202 -3.94 9.49 -3.79
C TRP A 202 -3.39 10.73 -4.47
N ASP A 203 -2.89 10.57 -5.69
CA ASP A 203 -2.49 11.70 -6.53
C ASP A 203 -3.70 12.26 -7.28
N GLU A 204 -4.06 13.48 -6.92
CA GLU A 204 -5.24 14.15 -7.45
C GLU A 204 -5.02 14.69 -8.88
N THR A 205 -3.78 15.03 -9.24
CA THR A 205 -3.45 15.47 -10.61
C THR A 205 -3.48 14.29 -11.57
N ASP A 206 -2.82 13.21 -11.16
CA ASP A 206 -2.67 12.01 -11.98
C ASP A 206 -3.86 11.05 -11.85
N LYS A 207 -4.79 11.28 -10.93
CA LYS A 207 -5.98 10.44 -10.70
C LYS A 207 -5.63 8.96 -10.60
N ARG A 208 -4.69 8.66 -9.71
CA ARG A 208 -4.18 7.32 -9.41
C ARG A 208 -3.75 7.28 -7.95
N GLY A 209 -3.72 6.10 -7.35
CA GLY A 209 -3.30 5.97 -5.97
C GLY A 209 -2.51 4.71 -5.68
N TRP A 210 -1.88 4.69 -4.51
CA TRP A 210 -1.10 3.57 -4.01
C TRP A 210 -1.51 3.24 -2.58
N LEU A 211 -1.88 1.99 -2.33
CA LEU A 211 -2.12 1.45 -1.00
C LEU A 211 -0.79 1.01 -0.40
N VAL A 212 -0.41 1.65 0.69
CA VAL A 212 0.86 1.45 1.41
C VAL A 212 0.58 1.06 2.86
N ASN A 213 1.53 0.38 3.50
CA ASN A 213 1.45 0.12 4.93
C ASN A 213 1.67 1.42 5.73
N GLY A 214 1.14 1.47 6.95
CA GLY A 214 1.15 2.68 7.78
C GLY A 214 2.55 3.13 8.20
N ILE A 215 3.50 2.20 8.38
CA ILE A 215 4.87 2.58 8.75
C ILE A 215 5.64 3.25 7.62
N SER A 216 5.44 2.80 6.38
CA SER A 216 5.99 3.45 5.19
C SER A 216 5.31 4.80 4.93
N ALA A 217 4.01 4.91 5.16
CA ALA A 217 3.30 6.19 5.09
C ALA A 217 3.82 7.18 6.14
N LEU A 218 4.07 6.72 7.37
CA LEU A 218 4.66 7.52 8.44
C LEU A 218 6.05 8.04 8.05
N LEU A 219 6.94 7.17 7.58
CA LEU A 219 8.26 7.60 7.13
C LEU A 219 8.18 8.54 5.92
N HIS A 220 7.21 8.34 5.02
CA HIS A 220 7.01 9.21 3.87
C HIS A 220 6.57 10.62 4.29
N LEU A 221 5.67 10.75 5.28
CA LEU A 221 5.30 12.05 5.87
C LEU A 221 6.50 12.73 6.56
N VAL A 222 7.26 11.98 7.36
CA VAL A 222 8.45 12.50 8.06
C VAL A 222 9.47 13.04 7.06
N ARG A 223 9.75 12.30 5.98
CA ARG A 223 10.66 12.76 4.92
C ARG A 223 10.11 13.95 4.15
N ALA A 224 8.81 13.99 3.88
CA ALA A 224 8.18 15.16 3.26
C ALA A 224 8.32 16.41 4.14
N SER A 225 8.16 16.28 5.46
CA SER A 225 8.33 17.37 6.43
C SER A 225 9.78 17.86 6.46
N LEU A 226 10.74 16.94 6.50
CA LEU A 226 12.16 17.28 6.44
C LEU A 226 12.52 18.04 5.16
N GLU A 227 11.96 17.66 4.02
CA GLU A 227 12.17 18.39 2.76
C GLU A 227 11.52 19.78 2.79
N HIS A 228 10.33 19.91 3.38
CA HIS A 228 9.68 21.19 3.58
C HIS A 228 10.54 22.15 4.42
N TYR A 229 11.00 21.69 5.59
CA TYR A 229 11.84 22.44 6.53
C TYR A 229 13.17 22.93 5.93
N ARG A 230 13.67 22.29 4.86
CA ARG A 230 14.86 22.78 4.13
C ARG A 230 14.62 24.07 3.37
N THR A 231 13.37 24.36 3.03
CA THR A 231 12.99 25.44 2.10
C THR A 231 12.06 26.46 2.73
N ASP A 232 11.62 26.24 3.98
CA ASP A 232 10.72 27.13 4.69
C ASP A 232 11.44 28.36 5.29
N ASP A 233 10.65 29.23 5.94
CA ASP A 233 11.12 30.45 6.58
C ASP A 233 12.08 30.20 7.76
N PHE A 234 12.12 28.96 8.30
CA PHE A 234 12.95 28.54 9.43
C PHE A 234 14.18 27.73 9.01
N SER A 235 14.40 27.53 7.71
CA SER A 235 15.54 26.80 7.13
C SER A 235 16.91 27.23 7.68
N SER A 236 17.07 28.50 8.10
CA SER A 236 18.31 28.99 8.74
C SER A 236 18.66 28.31 10.06
N SER A 237 17.67 27.73 10.75
CA SER A 237 17.83 26.99 12.01
C SER A 237 17.74 25.48 11.82
N PHE A 238 17.50 25.00 10.59
CA PHE A 238 17.37 23.59 10.27
C PHE A 238 18.75 22.92 10.27
N LEU A 239 18.92 21.89 11.10
CA LEU A 239 20.19 21.21 11.37
C LEU A 239 20.31 19.84 10.69
N PHE A 240 19.20 19.29 10.21
CA PHE A 240 19.15 17.91 9.75
C PHE A 240 20.02 17.70 8.50
N ASP A 241 20.93 16.74 8.59
CA ASP A 241 21.81 16.33 7.51
C ASP A 241 21.40 14.94 7.00
N PRO A 242 20.81 14.84 5.79
CA PRO A 242 20.35 13.56 5.26
C PRO A 242 21.50 12.58 5.01
N SER A 243 22.75 13.04 4.87
CA SER A 243 23.90 12.16 4.66
C SER A 243 24.25 11.32 5.91
N LYS A 244 23.78 11.74 7.09
CA LYS A 244 23.95 11.02 8.35
C LYS A 244 22.85 10.00 8.61
N MET A 245 21.79 10.01 7.79
CA MET A 245 20.68 9.07 7.91
C MET A 245 21.05 7.73 7.31
N THR A 246 20.91 6.67 8.12
CA THR A 246 21.10 5.30 7.68
C THR A 246 19.84 4.82 6.98
N ASP A 247 19.93 4.65 5.67
CA ASP A 247 18.83 4.20 4.82
C ASP A 247 18.85 2.70 4.54
N ALA A 248 17.68 2.16 4.21
CA ALA A 248 17.59 0.79 3.71
C ALA A 248 18.07 0.72 2.25
N ALA A 249 18.97 -0.20 1.95
CA ALA A 249 19.51 -0.39 0.60
C ALA A 249 18.49 -0.91 -0.43
N GLU A 250 17.32 -1.39 0.01
CA GLU A 250 16.32 -2.03 -0.84
C GLU A 250 15.00 -1.24 -0.83
N HIS A 251 14.32 -1.18 -1.97
CA HIS A 251 12.97 -0.63 -2.10
C HIS A 251 11.91 -1.70 -1.81
N LYS A 252 11.83 -2.19 -0.57
CA LYS A 252 10.85 -3.19 -0.12
C LYS A 252 9.85 -2.59 0.89
N PRO A 253 8.64 -3.16 1.03
CA PRO A 253 7.62 -2.64 1.94
C PRO A 253 8.05 -2.57 3.42
N ASN A 254 9.01 -3.39 3.84
CA ASN A 254 9.53 -3.41 5.20
C ASN A 254 10.76 -2.51 5.41
N SER A 255 11.26 -1.82 4.38
CA SER A 255 12.45 -0.97 4.46
C SER A 255 12.30 0.18 5.47
N ALA A 256 11.11 0.77 5.55
CA ALA A 256 10.81 1.84 6.51
C ALA A 256 11.01 1.42 7.97
N HIS A 257 10.82 0.13 8.30
CA HIS A 257 11.10 -0.36 9.65
C HIS A 257 12.56 -0.15 10.04
N LYS A 258 13.50 -0.49 9.14
CA LYS A 258 14.94 -0.40 9.42
C LYS A 258 15.34 1.04 9.72
N VAL A 259 14.76 1.98 8.99
CA VAL A 259 15.06 3.41 9.10
C VAL A 259 14.52 4.01 10.40
N LEU A 260 13.27 3.70 10.76
CA LEU A 260 12.63 4.27 11.96
C LEU A 260 13.13 3.66 13.28
N ILE A 261 13.58 2.41 13.28
CA ILE A 261 14.09 1.78 14.52
C ILE A 261 15.57 2.03 14.77
N ASP A 262 16.32 2.53 13.79
CA ASP A 262 17.76 2.77 13.91
C ASP A 262 18.05 3.86 14.95
N ASP A 263 18.92 3.53 15.90
CA ASP A 263 19.21 4.41 17.04
C ASP A 263 20.01 5.64 16.64
N ASN A 264 20.83 5.58 15.59
CA ASN A 264 21.53 6.76 15.10
C ASN A 264 20.54 7.72 14.43
N ASN A 265 19.62 7.19 13.62
CA ASN A 265 18.58 7.98 12.96
C ASN A 265 17.71 8.71 13.99
N LYS A 266 17.29 8.05 15.07
CA LYS A 266 16.49 8.67 16.14
C LYS A 266 17.14 9.91 16.75
N GLN A 267 18.47 9.93 16.84
CA GLN A 267 19.25 11.00 17.47
C GLN A 267 19.67 12.10 16.49
N LEU A 268 19.23 12.05 15.22
CA LEU A 268 19.53 13.12 14.26
C LEU A 268 18.83 14.41 14.66
N GLU A 269 19.63 15.47 14.82
CA GLU A 269 19.16 16.80 15.21
C GLU A 269 18.44 17.48 14.04
N ILE A 270 17.23 17.99 14.28
CA ILE A 270 16.44 18.74 13.29
C ILE A 270 16.46 20.24 13.60
N TYR A 271 16.18 20.62 14.84
CA TYR A 271 16.22 22.01 15.29
C TYR A 271 16.90 22.16 16.65
N PRO A 272 17.50 23.33 16.95
CA PRO A 272 17.94 23.65 18.30
C PRO A 272 16.75 23.66 19.27
N GLY A 273 16.86 22.91 20.36
CA GLY A 273 15.89 22.91 21.45
C GLY A 273 16.23 23.92 22.55
N LYS A 274 15.48 23.85 23.67
CA LYS A 274 15.71 24.71 24.82
C LYS A 274 17.08 24.48 25.44
N SER A 275 17.70 25.56 25.92
CA SER A 275 18.95 25.46 26.67
C SER A 275 18.67 25.28 28.15
N GLU A 276 19.08 24.15 28.71
CA GLU A 276 19.00 23.88 30.14
C GLU A 276 20.33 24.24 30.80
N ARG A 277 20.26 24.97 31.92
CA ARG A 277 21.40 25.19 32.82
C ARG A 277 21.29 24.15 33.93
N PHE A 278 22.29 23.32 34.09
CA PHE A 278 22.41 22.47 35.28
C PHE A 278 23.66 22.82 36.06
N GLU A 279 23.51 22.71 37.38
CA GLU A 279 24.58 22.87 38.36
C GLU A 279 25.25 21.49 38.50
N GLU A 280 26.56 21.44 38.22
CA GLU A 280 27.35 20.25 38.46
C GLU A 280 28.12 20.47 39.76
N ASP A 281 27.76 19.73 40.81
CA ASP A 281 28.56 19.66 42.02
C ASP A 281 29.83 18.86 41.67
N GLU A 282 30.89 19.57 41.26
CA GLU A 282 32.22 18.97 41.22
C GLU A 282 32.54 18.50 42.64
N ALA A 283 32.54 17.19 42.86
CA ALA A 283 33.08 16.57 44.07
C ALA A 283 34.60 16.79 44.11
N LYS A 284 35.02 18.03 44.34
CA LYS A 284 36.40 18.36 44.65
C LYS A 284 36.71 17.80 46.03
N GLN A 285 37.52 16.76 46.07
CA GLN A 285 38.28 16.45 47.27
C GLN A 285 39.15 17.66 47.61
N LYS A 286 38.71 18.35 48.67
CA LYS A 286 39.41 19.29 49.56
C LYS A 286 40.01 20.58 48.97
N GLU A 287 39.50 21.67 49.56
CA GLU A 287 40.14 22.95 49.85
C GLU A 287 40.61 23.81 48.68
N ALA A 288 39.70 24.66 48.20
CA ALA A 288 39.81 26.13 48.17
C ALA A 288 38.97 26.67 46.99
N GLU A 289 38.08 27.61 47.31
CA GLU A 289 37.24 28.39 46.38
C GLU A 289 36.41 27.58 45.39
N GLY A 290 35.16 27.31 45.79
CA GLY A 290 34.12 26.75 44.92
C GLY A 290 33.81 27.69 43.76
N SER A 291 34.55 27.54 42.66
CA SER A 291 34.19 28.11 41.37
C SER A 291 32.94 27.38 40.87
N ARG A 292 31.80 28.09 40.90
CA ARG A 292 30.53 27.62 40.35
C ARG A 292 30.60 27.69 38.83
N THR A 293 30.78 26.54 38.17
CA THR A 293 30.78 26.44 36.72
C THR A 293 29.39 26.02 36.22
N TRP A 294 28.70 26.94 35.54
CA TRP A 294 27.44 26.63 34.87
C TRP A 294 27.72 25.97 33.52
N LYS A 295 27.31 24.72 33.34
CA LYS A 295 27.27 24.10 32.00
C LYS A 295 25.88 24.30 31.39
N LYS A 296 25.86 24.80 30.16
CA LYS A 296 24.65 24.97 29.35
C LYS A 296 24.57 23.79 28.40
N LYS A 297 23.64 22.85 28.62
CA LYS A 297 23.33 21.82 27.62
C LYS A 297 22.20 22.32 26.75
N ARG A 298 22.45 22.38 25.46
CA ARG A 298 21.41 22.68 24.49
C ARG A 298 20.65 21.38 24.23
N GLY A 299 19.33 21.38 24.43
CA GLY A 299 18.46 20.32 23.93
C GLY A 299 18.31 20.45 22.41
N TYR A 300 17.75 19.43 21.78
CA TYR A 300 17.49 19.40 20.34
C TYR A 300 16.12 18.79 20.09
N TYR A 301 15.43 19.27 19.06
CA TYR A 301 14.29 18.55 18.48
C TYR A 301 14.86 17.52 17.50
N LEU A 302 14.61 16.24 17.78
CA LEU A 302 15.23 15.11 17.11
C LEU A 302 14.31 14.47 16.08
N PHE A 303 14.87 13.64 15.22
CA PHE A 303 14.12 12.80 14.29
C PHE A 303 13.07 11.93 14.98
N GLU A 304 13.39 11.35 16.16
CA GLU A 304 12.42 10.59 16.94
C GLU A 304 11.19 11.43 17.32
N ASP A 305 11.39 12.69 17.71
CA ASP A 305 10.30 13.61 18.08
C ASP A 305 9.39 13.89 16.88
N LEU A 306 9.97 14.10 15.69
CA LEU A 306 9.21 14.30 14.45
C LEU A 306 8.42 13.06 14.05
N VAL A 307 8.99 11.87 14.24
CA VAL A 307 8.27 10.60 14.00
C VAL A 307 7.10 10.45 14.97
N GLU A 308 7.30 10.75 16.25
CA GLU A 308 6.23 10.66 17.25
C GLU A 308 5.10 11.67 16.98
N GLN A 309 5.43 12.89 16.57
CA GLN A 309 4.45 13.90 16.16
C GLN A 309 3.55 13.38 15.04
N HIS A 310 4.14 12.87 13.95
CA HIS A 310 3.38 12.33 12.82
C HIS A 310 2.62 11.05 13.15
N TYR A 311 3.19 10.19 14.01
CA TYR A 311 2.50 9.02 14.52
C TYR A 311 1.21 9.42 15.26
N ASN A 312 1.29 10.39 16.18
CA ASN A 312 0.15 10.82 16.99
C ASN A 312 -0.98 11.38 16.11
N ILE A 313 -0.65 12.11 15.05
CA ILE A 313 -1.64 12.62 14.10
C ILE A 313 -2.29 11.47 13.32
N LEU A 314 -1.49 10.54 12.78
CA LEU A 314 -2.01 9.38 12.06
C LEU A 314 -2.87 8.48 12.95
N GLU A 315 -2.48 8.28 14.21
CA GLU A 315 -3.25 7.52 15.19
C GLU A 315 -4.64 8.15 15.41
N GLN A 316 -4.70 9.47 15.64
CA GLN A 316 -5.97 10.19 15.77
C GLN A 316 -6.85 10.04 14.53
N ILE A 317 -6.28 10.16 13.33
CA ILE A 317 -7.02 10.00 12.08
C ILE A 317 -7.59 8.59 11.95
N MET A 318 -6.76 7.57 12.20
CA MET A 318 -7.14 6.16 12.08
C MET A 318 -8.22 5.76 13.10
N ASP A 319 -8.11 6.26 14.34
CA ASP A 319 -9.10 6.03 15.38
C ASP A 319 -10.42 6.74 15.05
N HIS A 320 -10.36 7.99 14.57
CA HIS A 320 -11.56 8.70 14.13
C HIS A 320 -12.27 7.96 12.99
N HIS A 321 -11.52 7.48 12.00
CA HIS A 321 -12.06 6.71 10.88
C HIS A 321 -12.72 5.41 11.36
N SER A 322 -12.07 4.68 12.28
CA SER A 322 -12.58 3.43 12.85
C SER A 322 -13.82 3.65 13.71
N HIS A 323 -13.83 4.73 14.49
CA HIS A 323 -14.91 5.10 15.38
C HIS A 323 -16.19 5.47 14.63
N MET A 324 -16.04 6.28 13.58
CA MET A 324 -17.16 6.71 12.75
C MET A 324 -17.71 5.58 11.88
N ALA A 325 -16.87 4.59 11.53
CA ALA A 325 -17.31 3.35 10.90
C ALA A 325 -18.20 2.49 11.80
N GLY A 326 -18.02 2.56 13.14
CA GLY A 326 -18.71 1.69 14.11
C GLY A 326 -19.94 2.28 14.80
N ARG A 327 -20.02 3.61 15.03
CA ARG A 327 -21.03 4.19 15.95
C ARG A 327 -22.48 4.27 15.45
N ASN A 328 -22.73 4.28 14.14
CA ASN A 328 -24.07 4.64 13.62
C ASN A 328 -24.86 3.52 12.96
N GLY A 329 -24.39 2.26 12.91
CA GLY A 329 -25.02 1.23 12.08
C GLY A 329 -25.05 1.58 10.57
N VAL A 330 -24.38 2.67 10.18
CA VAL A 330 -24.18 3.07 8.80
C VAL A 330 -23.11 2.14 8.24
N ASN A 331 -23.58 1.10 7.58
CA ASN A 331 -22.74 0.20 6.83
C ASN A 331 -21.92 1.06 5.84
N LEU A 332 -20.60 1.17 6.01
CA LEU A 332 -19.70 1.84 5.05
C LEU A 332 -19.96 1.38 3.60
N LYS A 333 -20.53 0.18 3.45
CA LYS A 333 -21.02 -0.45 2.21
C LYS A 333 -22.15 0.30 1.48
N VAL A 334 -22.89 1.20 2.14
CA VAL A 334 -24.05 1.92 1.56
C VAL A 334 -23.67 3.32 1.08
N ARG A 335 -22.42 3.76 1.29
CA ARG A 335 -21.97 5.09 0.88
C ARG A 335 -21.60 5.14 -0.60
N VAL A 336 -21.93 6.26 -1.24
CA VAL A 336 -21.67 6.46 -2.68
C VAL A 336 -20.20 6.23 -2.98
N ARG A 337 -19.90 5.25 -3.83
CA ARG A 337 -18.53 4.89 -4.27
C ARG A 337 -17.82 6.01 -5.03
N LYS A 338 -18.58 7.01 -5.46
CA LYS A 338 -18.10 8.21 -6.14
C LYS A 338 -17.22 9.10 -5.27
N TYR A 339 -17.40 9.05 -3.95
CA TYR A 339 -16.67 9.93 -3.03
C TYR A 339 -15.57 9.19 -2.28
N LEU A 340 -14.35 9.70 -2.45
CA LEU A 340 -13.19 9.31 -1.68
C LEU A 340 -12.94 10.41 -0.64
N GLU A 341 -12.93 10.03 0.64
CA GLU A 341 -12.73 10.96 1.75
C GLU A 341 -11.37 10.70 2.41
N GLY A 342 -10.72 11.75 2.87
CA GLY A 342 -9.35 11.70 3.36
C GLY A 342 -8.85 13.07 3.81
N TRP A 343 -7.54 13.24 3.82
CA TRP A 343 -6.85 14.41 4.39
C TRP A 343 -5.84 14.97 3.41
N ASP A 344 -5.56 16.27 3.47
CA ASP A 344 -4.49 16.86 2.68
C ASP A 344 -3.12 16.42 3.23
N PHE A 345 -2.31 15.79 2.37
CA PHE A 345 -0.99 15.28 2.74
C PHE A 345 -0.03 16.40 3.13
N VAL A 346 -0.10 17.56 2.46
CA VAL A 346 0.83 18.66 2.74
C VAL A 346 0.50 19.31 4.07
N GLU A 347 -0.78 19.45 4.41
CA GLU A 347 -1.17 19.93 5.74
C GLU A 347 -0.69 18.98 6.84
N LEU A 348 -0.68 17.66 6.58
CA LEU A 348 -0.14 16.66 7.51
C LEU A 348 1.39 16.64 7.62
N ALA A 349 2.09 16.96 6.54
CA ALA A 349 3.55 17.00 6.48
C ALA A 349 4.12 18.38 6.87
N THR A 350 3.27 19.31 7.28
CA THR A 350 3.66 20.64 7.75
C THR A 350 3.03 20.87 9.12
N ASP A 351 3.45 21.92 9.82
CA ASP A 351 2.94 22.23 11.17
C ASP A 351 1.52 22.82 11.17
N HIS A 352 0.69 22.47 10.18
CA HIS A 352 -0.70 22.89 10.06
C HIS A 352 -1.64 21.82 10.62
N ASP A 353 -2.77 22.27 11.17
CA ASP A 353 -3.84 21.34 11.53
C ASP A 353 -4.43 20.72 10.25
N PRO A 354 -4.46 19.39 10.13
CA PRO A 354 -4.89 18.74 8.91
C PRO A 354 -6.40 18.91 8.73
N CYS A 355 -6.81 19.33 7.54
CA CYS A 355 -8.22 19.45 7.20
C CYS A 355 -8.67 18.27 6.33
N PRO A 356 -9.91 17.78 6.54
CA PRO A 356 -10.46 16.74 5.69
C PRO A 356 -10.78 17.30 4.29
N ARG A 357 -10.69 16.42 3.29
CA ARG A 357 -10.91 16.71 1.87
C ARG A 357 -11.75 15.60 1.23
N ILE A 358 -12.38 15.91 0.10
CA ILE A 358 -13.15 14.94 -0.67
C ILE A 358 -12.77 14.97 -2.16
N ALA A 359 -12.38 13.82 -2.70
CA ALA A 359 -12.16 13.63 -4.12
C ALA A 359 -13.38 12.95 -4.76
N THR A 360 -13.71 13.39 -5.97
CA THR A 360 -14.76 12.78 -6.79
C THR A 360 -14.13 11.83 -7.80
N LEU A 361 -14.42 10.54 -7.66
CA LEU A 361 -13.96 9.50 -8.57
C LEU A 361 -14.93 9.34 -9.75
N GLN A 362 -14.40 8.83 -10.86
CA GLN A 362 -15.23 8.32 -11.97
C GLN A 362 -15.62 6.87 -11.72
N ALA A 363 -16.59 6.36 -12.49
CA ALA A 363 -17.10 4.98 -12.36
C ALA A 363 -16.00 3.91 -12.34
N LEU A 364 -14.91 4.13 -13.10
CA LEU A 364 -13.73 3.26 -13.13
C LEU A 364 -13.04 3.12 -11.76
N GLY A 365 -13.09 4.15 -10.92
CA GLY A 365 -12.49 4.14 -9.57
C GLY A 365 -13.38 3.53 -8.48
N TYR A 366 -14.64 3.21 -8.77
CA TYR A 366 -15.60 2.78 -7.73
C TYR A 366 -15.25 1.41 -7.14
N GLY A 367 -14.57 0.55 -7.92
CA GLY A 367 -14.38 -0.87 -7.60
C GLY A 367 -13.57 -1.14 -6.33
N TRP A 368 -12.60 -0.29 -5.99
CA TRP A 368 -11.72 -0.49 -4.84
C TRP A 368 -12.08 0.38 -3.62
N VAL A 369 -13.03 1.31 -3.75
CA VAL A 369 -13.43 2.21 -2.66
C VAL A 369 -14.04 1.42 -1.50
N ASP A 370 -14.90 0.44 -1.79
CA ASP A 370 -15.46 -0.42 -0.74
C ASP A 370 -14.38 -1.29 -0.09
N PHE A 371 -13.38 -1.70 -0.87
CA PHE A 371 -12.24 -2.47 -0.37
C PHE A 371 -11.41 -1.66 0.63
N ILE A 372 -10.96 -0.45 0.28
CA ILE A 372 -10.16 0.38 1.20
C ILE A 372 -10.92 0.76 2.48
N ARG A 373 -12.24 0.96 2.38
CA ARG A 373 -13.12 1.21 3.54
C ARG A 373 -13.21 -0.03 4.44
N SER A 374 -13.29 -1.22 3.85
CA SER A 374 -13.41 -2.48 4.60
C SER A 374 -12.16 -2.84 5.42
N ILE A 375 -10.99 -2.41 4.95
CA ILE A 375 -9.70 -2.61 5.65
C ILE A 375 -9.32 -1.43 6.55
N GLY A 376 -10.21 -0.43 6.67
CA GLY A 376 -9.96 0.78 7.47
C GLY A 376 -8.80 1.63 6.97
N ALA A 377 -8.52 1.61 5.65
CA ALA A 377 -7.43 2.41 5.09
C ALA A 377 -7.81 3.90 5.06
N VAL A 378 -6.93 4.73 5.58
CA VAL A 378 -7.06 6.19 5.54
C VAL A 378 -6.53 6.70 4.21
N THR A 379 -7.17 7.70 3.61
CA THR A 379 -6.67 8.33 2.38
C THR A 379 -5.96 9.64 2.68
N LEU A 380 -4.75 9.79 2.15
CA LEU A 380 -3.99 11.04 2.11
C LEU A 380 -3.92 11.51 0.67
N PHE A 381 -4.39 12.72 0.42
CA PHE A 381 -4.46 13.33 -0.88
C PHE A 381 -3.26 14.25 -1.11
N GLY A 382 -2.72 14.25 -2.31
CA GLY A 382 -1.64 15.15 -2.70
C GLY A 382 -1.56 15.28 -4.22
N ARG A 383 -0.60 16.05 -4.70
CA ARG A 383 -0.28 16.18 -6.12
C ARG A 383 1.22 16.07 -6.30
N GLY A 384 1.68 15.21 -7.18
CA GLY A 384 3.12 15.03 -7.46
C GLY A 384 3.80 13.93 -6.64
N PHE A 385 3.05 12.92 -6.17
CA PHE A 385 3.65 11.76 -5.47
C PHE A 385 4.67 10.99 -6.33
N GLY A 386 4.61 11.14 -7.66
CA GLY A 386 5.43 10.36 -8.58
C GLY A 386 4.91 8.93 -8.66
N ASP A 387 5.81 7.94 -8.68
CA ASP A 387 5.40 6.53 -8.62
C ASP A 387 5.87 5.92 -7.31
N ILE A 388 4.91 5.68 -6.42
CA ILE A 388 5.19 5.12 -5.10
C ILE A 388 5.47 3.62 -5.18
N ILE A 389 4.87 2.92 -6.14
CA ILE A 389 5.16 1.52 -6.45
C ILE A 389 5.48 1.45 -7.94
N ARG A 390 6.67 0.95 -8.27
CA ARG A 390 7.13 0.73 -9.65
C ARG A 390 7.46 -0.74 -9.85
N PRO A 391 7.15 -1.34 -11.01
CA PRO A 391 7.72 -2.64 -11.34
C PRO A 391 9.24 -2.54 -11.49
N ILE A 392 9.96 -3.62 -11.24
CA ILE A 392 11.38 -3.71 -11.63
C ILE A 392 11.44 -3.78 -13.16
N GLU A 393 12.17 -2.86 -13.78
CA GLU A 393 12.33 -2.85 -15.23
C GLU A 393 13.12 -4.09 -15.70
N PHE A 394 12.70 -4.67 -16.82
CA PHE A 394 13.42 -5.76 -17.49
C PHE A 394 13.37 -5.56 -19.01
N ASP A 395 14.30 -6.19 -19.73
CA ASP A 395 14.40 -6.08 -21.18
C ASP A 395 13.10 -6.58 -21.85
N GLY A 396 12.49 -5.70 -22.66
CA GLY A 396 11.19 -5.97 -23.30
C GLY A 396 9.97 -5.45 -22.52
N MET A 397 10.14 -4.83 -21.35
CA MET A 397 9.01 -4.27 -20.59
C MET A 397 8.32 -3.12 -21.35
N CYS A 398 6.99 -3.19 -21.43
CA CYS A 398 6.15 -2.15 -22.05
C CYS A 398 6.44 -0.76 -21.43
N PRO A 399 6.67 0.30 -22.22
CA PRO A 399 6.90 1.65 -21.68
C PRO A 399 5.75 2.18 -20.83
N ASN A 400 4.51 1.79 -21.15
CA ASN A 400 3.31 2.15 -20.39
C ASN A 400 3.26 1.53 -18.98
N TRP A 401 4.25 0.68 -18.65
CA TRP A 401 4.31 -0.09 -17.41
C TRP A 401 5.37 0.37 -16.44
N ARG A 402 6.25 1.29 -16.85
CA ARG A 402 7.21 1.93 -15.94
C ARG A 402 6.53 2.65 -14.77
N SER A 403 5.24 2.94 -14.91
CA SER A 403 4.44 3.65 -13.92
C SER A 403 2.98 3.20 -13.92
N LEU A 404 2.29 3.39 -12.80
CA LEU A 404 0.84 3.22 -12.72
C LEU A 404 0.15 4.22 -13.68
N PRO A 405 -0.69 3.79 -14.64
CA PRO A 405 -1.28 4.70 -15.61
C PRO A 405 -2.06 5.85 -14.97
N THR A 406 -1.82 7.07 -15.47
CA THR A 406 -2.53 8.27 -15.03
C THR A 406 -3.93 8.33 -15.62
N ARG A 407 -4.85 9.03 -14.94
CA ARG A 407 -6.24 9.29 -15.35
C ARG A 407 -7.12 8.05 -15.49
N LYS A 408 -6.67 6.91 -14.95
CA LYS A 408 -7.42 5.65 -14.94
C LYS A 408 -8.12 5.35 -13.62
N TYR A 409 -7.88 6.15 -12.58
CA TYR A 409 -8.45 5.96 -11.24
C TYR A 409 -8.08 4.61 -10.62
N TYR A 410 -6.90 4.11 -10.98
CA TYR A 410 -6.38 2.84 -10.46
C TYR A 410 -5.76 3.03 -9.08
N LEU A 411 -5.84 1.96 -8.29
CA LEU A 411 -5.16 1.81 -7.02
C LEU A 411 -4.13 0.68 -7.18
N ALA A 412 -2.85 1.00 -7.07
CA ALA A 412 -1.79 0.00 -6.95
C ALA A 412 -1.66 -0.45 -5.49
N ALA A 413 -1.39 -1.72 -5.26
CA ALA A 413 -1.11 -2.26 -3.93
C ALA A 413 0.02 -3.28 -4.03
N ASN A 414 0.86 -3.36 -3.01
CA ASN A 414 1.83 -4.44 -2.87
C ASN A 414 1.24 -5.54 -1.97
N LEU A 415 1.27 -6.80 -2.43
CA LEU A 415 0.70 -7.95 -1.74
C LEU A 415 1.63 -8.55 -0.66
N PHE A 416 2.49 -7.75 -0.02
CA PHE A 416 3.43 -8.26 0.98
C PHE A 416 2.79 -8.37 2.37
N LYS A 417 2.62 -9.60 2.90
CA LYS A 417 2.10 -9.99 4.25
C LYS A 417 0.71 -9.47 4.69
N ALA A 418 0.24 -8.37 4.12
CA ALA A 418 -0.94 -7.60 4.50
C ALA A 418 -2.28 -8.35 4.41
N PHE A 419 -2.42 -9.21 3.40
CA PHE A 419 -3.71 -9.81 3.05
C PHE A 419 -4.02 -11.11 3.79
N TYR A 420 -3.02 -11.77 4.39
CA TYR A 420 -3.27 -13.00 5.15
C TYR A 420 -4.02 -12.74 6.45
N GLY A 421 -3.67 -11.68 7.19
CA GLY A 421 -4.32 -11.36 8.47
C GLY A 421 -5.81 -11.02 8.31
N ILE A 422 -6.15 -10.20 7.32
CA ILE A 422 -7.52 -9.73 7.07
C ILE A 422 -8.43 -10.85 6.55
N VAL A 423 -7.91 -11.78 5.76
CA VAL A 423 -8.66 -12.98 5.32
C VAL A 423 -8.85 -13.96 6.49
N LEU A 424 -7.91 -14.02 7.45
CA LEU A 424 -8.05 -14.82 8.66
C LEU A 424 -9.01 -14.24 9.70
N GLU A 425 -9.18 -12.91 9.78
CA GLU A 425 -9.94 -12.25 10.86
C GLU A 425 -11.45 -12.06 10.59
N ILE A 426 -11.96 -12.40 9.40
CA ILE A 426 -13.40 -12.30 9.05
C ILE A 426 -14.12 -13.66 9.09
N SER A 427 -13.46 -14.74 9.50
CA SER A 427 -14.13 -16.00 9.80
C SER A 427 -14.10 -16.26 11.30
N LEU A 428 -15.12 -15.74 12.00
CA LEU A 428 -15.76 -16.34 13.18
C LEU A 428 -16.74 -15.31 13.75
N ARG A 429 -18.00 -15.35 13.28
CA ARG A 429 -19.18 -15.18 14.13
C ARG A 429 -20.46 -15.40 13.32
N HIS A 430 -21.26 -16.34 13.81
CA HIS A 430 -22.62 -16.71 13.43
C HIS A 430 -22.79 -17.71 12.30
N VAL A 431 -22.49 -18.98 12.60
CA VAL A 431 -23.44 -20.05 12.27
C VAL A 431 -23.59 -20.93 13.52
N ASN A 432 -24.79 -20.88 14.08
CA ASN A 432 -25.29 -21.82 15.08
C ASN A 432 -26.22 -22.76 14.32
N VAL A 433 -25.74 -23.93 13.89
CA VAL A 433 -26.59 -24.99 13.37
C VAL A 433 -26.05 -26.33 13.84
N LYS A 434 -26.94 -27.02 14.57
CA LYS A 434 -26.84 -28.39 15.06
C LYS A 434 -26.75 -29.38 13.88
N ASP A 435 -26.26 -30.57 14.19
CA ASP A 435 -26.23 -31.76 13.35
C ASP A 435 -25.15 -31.79 12.26
N VAL A 436 -23.96 -32.22 12.73
CA VAL A 436 -22.96 -32.86 11.90
C VAL A 436 -23.46 -34.27 11.58
N ASP A 437 -23.79 -34.51 10.32
CA ASP A 437 -23.65 -35.85 9.77
C ASP A 437 -22.63 -35.85 8.63
N ARG A 438 -21.79 -36.88 8.65
CA ARG A 438 -20.59 -37.08 7.83
C ARG A 438 -21.01 -37.65 6.48
N SER A 439 -20.52 -37.05 5.39
CA SER A 439 -19.98 -37.70 4.17
C SER A 439 -20.22 -36.87 2.91
N GLY A 440 -19.25 -36.89 2.00
CA GLY A 440 -19.46 -36.58 0.58
C GLY A 440 -19.10 -35.17 0.13
N GLY A 441 -18.15 -35.08 -0.81
CA GLY A 441 -17.75 -33.82 -1.46
C GLY A 441 -18.92 -33.11 -2.15
N THR A 442 -18.90 -31.78 -2.11
CA THR A 442 -19.92 -30.95 -2.75
C THR A 442 -19.38 -30.29 -4.01
N MET A 443 -19.85 -30.81 -5.15
CA MET A 443 -19.75 -30.25 -6.49
C MET A 443 -20.67 -29.02 -6.59
N ILE A 444 -20.26 -27.92 -7.23
CA ILE A 444 -21.16 -26.79 -7.55
C ILE A 444 -21.31 -26.69 -9.07
N GLN A 445 -22.54 -26.91 -9.54
CA GLN A 445 -22.98 -26.69 -10.92
C GLN A 445 -23.26 -25.21 -11.19
N PHE A 446 -22.95 -24.76 -12.40
CA PHE A 446 -23.45 -23.50 -12.95
C PHE A 446 -24.67 -23.76 -13.83
N LYS A 447 -25.79 -23.07 -13.58
CA LYS A 447 -26.99 -23.06 -14.42
C LYS A 447 -26.95 -21.80 -15.29
N PHE A 448 -26.89 -21.97 -16.60
CA PHE A 448 -27.01 -20.87 -17.56
C PHE A 448 -28.48 -20.72 -17.99
N SER A 449 -29.09 -19.58 -17.71
CA SER A 449 -30.35 -19.16 -18.35
C SER A 449 -30.01 -18.30 -19.56
N GLY A 450 -30.29 -18.82 -20.76
CA GLY A 450 -30.22 -18.05 -22.01
C GLY A 450 -31.38 -17.04 -22.11
N PRO A 451 -31.31 -16.10 -23.08
CA PRO A 451 -32.28 -15.03 -23.22
C PRO A 451 -33.59 -15.56 -23.80
N GLU A 452 -34.71 -15.36 -23.11
CA GLU A 452 -36.05 -15.51 -23.70
C GLU A 452 -36.27 -14.40 -24.73
N GLY A 453 -36.33 -14.80 -25.99
CA GLY A 453 -36.76 -13.94 -27.09
C GLY A 453 -38.23 -13.58 -26.95
N ARG A 454 -38.55 -12.31 -27.19
CA ARG A 454 -39.91 -11.85 -27.44
C ARG A 454 -40.32 -12.26 -28.86
N VAL A 455 -41.49 -12.89 -28.98
CA VAL A 455 -42.43 -12.63 -30.08
C VAL A 455 -43.60 -11.87 -29.46
#